data_AF-A0A969I7Y8-F1
#
_entry.id   AF-A0A969I7Y8-F1
#
_cell.length_a   1.000
_cell.length_b   1.000
_cell.length_c   1.000
_cell.angle_alpha   90.00
_cell.angle_beta   90.00
_cell.angle_gamma   90.00
#
_symmetry.space_group_name_H-M   'P 1'
#
loop_
_entity.id
_entity.type
_entity.pdbx_description
1 polymer ?
#
loop_
_entity_poly.entity_id
_entity_poly.type
_entity_poly.pdbx_seq_one_letter_code
_entity_poly.pdbx_strand_id
1 'polypeptide(L)' 'MSAEQTVGEIGEQGLLELVQSFCSGDLVGDDAALLTIPPQQSLVVSSDTLVDGIHFSDRTTPPP' A
#
# COMPACT_ATOMS: atom_id res chain seq x y z
N MET A 1 21.74 -10.80 17.51
CA MET A 1 20.54 -11.18 16.75
C MET A 1 19.41 -10.38 17.38
N SER A 2 18.96 -9.30 16.75
CA SER A 2 17.77 -8.59 17.23
C SER A 2 16.57 -9.53 17.08
N ALA A 3 15.70 -9.56 18.09
CA ALA A 3 14.47 -10.33 18.04
C ALA A 3 13.69 -9.96 16.78
N GLU A 4 13.21 -10.97 16.04
CA GLU A 4 12.30 -10.76 14.91
C GLU A 4 11.05 -10.03 15.43
N GLN A 5 10.85 -8.79 14.96
CA GLN A 5 9.66 -8.01 15.27
C GLN A 5 8.51 -8.49 14.39
N THR A 6 7.33 -8.63 14.98
CA THR A 6 6.12 -8.99 14.25
C THR A 6 5.52 -7.76 13.54
N VAL A 7 4.69 -7.98 12.51
CA VAL A 7 3.97 -6.90 11.81
C VAL A 7 3.12 -6.06 12.77
N GLY A 8 2.50 -6.68 13.78
CA GLY A 8 1.70 -5.98 14.77
C GLY A 8 2.50 -5.05 15.68
N GLU A 9 3.78 -5.34 15.92
CA GLU A 9 4.66 -4.52 16.77
C GLU A 9 5.25 -3.32 16.03
N ILE A 10 5.51 -3.46 14.72
CA ILE A 10 6.06 -2.37 13.89
C ILE A 10 5.00 -1.39 13.40
N GLY A 11 3.75 -1.85 13.26
CA GLY A 11 2.66 -1.06 12.71
C GLY A 11 2.82 -0.73 11.22
N GLU A 12 1.83 -0.03 10.66
CA GLU A 12 1.79 0.29 9.22
C GLU A 12 2.95 1.18 8.79
N GLN A 13 3.20 2.28 9.51
CA GLN A 13 4.21 3.27 9.12
C GLN A 13 5.61 2.64 9.16
N GLY A 14 5.92 1.86 10.19
CA GLY A 14 7.20 1.14 10.28
C GLY A 14 7.33 0.08 9.17
N LEU A 15 6.25 -0.62 8.82
CA LEU A 15 6.26 -1.56 7.70
C LEU A 15 6.49 -0.84 6.36
N LEU A 16 5.86 0.32 6.14
CA LEU A 16 6.05 1.12 4.93
C LEU A 16 7.50 1.57 4.80
N GLU A 17 8.13 2.06 5.86
CA GLU A 17 9.57 2.42 5.86
C GLU A 17 10.46 1.24 5.47
N LEU A 18 10.17 0.03 5.97
CA LEU A 18 10.91 -1.19 5.61
C LEU A 18 10.71 -1.56 4.14
N VAL A 19 9.48 -1.51 3.63
CA VAL A 19 9.17 -1.87 2.24
C VAL A 19 9.72 -0.83 1.26
N GLN A 20 9.65 0.45 1.60
CA GLN A 20 10.17 1.55 0.77
C GLN A 20 11.68 1.41 0.50
N SER A 21 12.45 0.75 1.38
CA SER A 21 13.87 0.46 1.14
C SER A 21 14.14 -0.40 -0.11
N PHE A 22 13.12 -1.12 -0.60
CA PHE A 22 13.17 -1.91 -1.84
C PHE A 22 12.62 -1.17 -3.06
N CYS A 23 12.04 0.02 -2.87
CA CYS A 23 11.46 0.82 -3.94
C CYS A 23 12.50 1.74 -4.59
N SER A 24 12.33 2.07 -5.86
CA SER A 24 13.12 3.15 -6.47
C SER A 24 12.64 4.49 -5.90
N GLY A 25 13.56 5.27 -5.31
CA GLY A 25 13.23 6.46 -4.53
C GLY A 25 12.37 7.52 -5.23
N ASP A 26 12.44 7.59 -6.57
CA ASP A 26 11.69 8.57 -7.36
C ASP A 26 10.33 8.06 -7.87
N LEU A 27 10.00 6.77 -7.67
CA LEU A 27 8.80 6.15 -8.24
C LEU A 27 7.60 6.09 -7.28
N VAL A 28 7.84 5.97 -5.97
CA VAL A 28 6.77 5.81 -4.98
C VAL A 28 6.36 7.18 -4.45
N GLY A 29 5.17 7.65 -4.85
CA GLY A 29 4.52 8.82 -4.26
C GLY A 29 3.69 8.45 -3.02
N ASP A 30 2.98 9.43 -2.48
CA ASP A 30 2.12 9.27 -1.30
C ASP A 30 0.94 8.33 -1.61
N ASP A 31 0.09 8.70 -2.59
CA ASP A 31 -1.11 7.94 -2.95
C ASP A 31 -0.93 6.96 -4.13
N ALA A 32 0.13 7.15 -4.94
CA ALA A 32 0.32 6.44 -6.20
C ALA A 32 1.78 6.47 -6.68
N ALA A 33 2.11 5.54 -7.57
CA ALA A 33 3.36 5.54 -8.33
C ALA A 33 3.20 6.23 -9.69
N LEU A 34 4.21 7.00 -10.10
CA LEU A 34 4.25 7.72 -11.38
C LEU A 34 5.26 7.07 -12.33
N LEU A 35 4.80 6.59 -13.48
CA LEU A 35 5.64 6.00 -14.53
C LEU A 35 5.61 6.87 -15.78
N THR A 36 6.77 7.15 -16.38
CA THR A 36 6.87 7.90 -17.65
C THR A 36 6.86 6.95 -18.85
N ILE A 37 5.75 6.23 -19.04
CA ILE A 37 5.58 5.27 -20.13
C ILE A 37 4.15 5.41 -20.68
N PRO A 38 3.95 5.88 -21.93
CA PRO A 38 4.95 6.29 -22.93
C PRO A 38 5.63 7.64 -22.59
N PRO A 39 6.70 8.03 -23.33
CA PRO A 39 7.35 9.33 -23.14
C PRO A 39 6.36 10.50 -23.24
N GLN A 40 6.60 11.56 -22.46
CA GLN A 40 5.77 12.78 -22.37
C GLN A 40 4.36 12.56 -21.79
N GLN A 41 4.08 11.39 -21.22
CA GLN A 41 2.86 11.12 -20.45
C GLN A 41 3.23 10.54 -19.08
N SER A 42 2.28 10.63 -18.16
CA SER A 42 2.39 10.02 -16.84
C SER A 42 1.31 8.95 -16.71
N LEU A 43 1.75 7.70 -16.52
CA LEU A 43 0.91 6.62 -16.05
C LEU A 43 0.91 6.65 -14.52
N VAL A 44 -0.27 6.84 -13.93
CA VAL A 44 -0.49 6.82 -12.48
C VAL A 44 -0.98 5.43 -12.10
N VAL A 45 -0.29 4.76 -11.18
CA VAL A 45 -0.65 3.43 -10.70
C VAL A 45 -0.90 3.49 -9.20
N SER A 46 -2.08 3.05 -8.78
CA SER A 46 -2.42 2.84 -7.37
C SER A 46 -3.19 1.54 -7.23
N SER A 47 -3.16 0.95 -6.05
CA SER A 47 -3.83 -0.30 -5.75
C SER A 47 -4.33 -0.25 -4.32
N ASP A 48 -5.61 -0.51 -4.14
CA ASP A 48 -6.25 -0.70 -2.84
C ASP A 48 -6.83 -2.10 -2.74
N THR A 49 -6.99 -2.58 -1.52
CA THR A 49 -7.69 -3.83 -1.23
C THR A 49 -8.81 -3.58 -0.25
N LEU A 50 -9.91 -4.32 -0.41
CA LEU A 50 -11.02 -4.31 0.53
C LEU A 50 -11.17 -5.72 1.08
N VAL A 51 -11.10 -5.82 2.41
CA VAL A 51 -11.16 -7.08 3.16
C VAL A 51 -12.52 -7.23 3.81
N ASP A 52 -13.16 -8.39 3.60
CA ASP A 52 -14.42 -8.76 4.26
C ASP A 52 -14.29 -8.76 5.78
N GLY A 53 -15.30 -8.23 6.46
CA GLY A 53 -15.31 -7.99 7.90
C GLY A 53 -14.43 -6.82 8.41
N ILE A 54 -13.63 -6.18 7.55
CA ILE A 54 -12.88 -4.95 7.87
C ILE A 54 -13.49 -3.74 7.18
N HIS A 55 -13.64 -3.81 5.86
CA HIS A 55 -14.14 -2.71 5.03
C HIS A 55 -15.63 -2.87 4.71
N PHE A 56 -16.16 -4.09 4.85
CA PHE A 56 -17.56 -4.43 4.58
C PHE A 56 -18.26 -4.88 5.87
N SER A 57 -19.58 -4.72 5.91
CA SER A 57 -20.42 -5.25 6.98
C SER A 57 -21.85 -5.45 6.49
N ASP A 58 -22.63 -6.32 7.14
CA ASP A 58 -24.06 -6.51 6.82
C ASP A 58 -24.88 -5.21 6.90
N ARG A 59 -24.41 -4.22 7.66
CA ARG A 59 -25.08 -2.92 7.84
C ARG A 59 -24.88 -1.97 6.66
N THR A 60 -23.71 -2.02 6.03
CA THR A 60 -23.30 -1.07 4.98
C THR A 60 -23.17 -1.74 3.61
N THR A 61 -23.14 -3.07 3.56
CA THR A 61 -22.94 -3.91 2.37
C THR A 61 -23.74 -5.21 2.53
N PRO A 62 -25.09 -5.15 2.58
CA PRO A 62 -25.91 -6.35 2.75
C PRO A 62 -25.76 -7.31 1.54
N PRO A 63 -25.94 -8.63 1.75
CA PRO A 63 -25.89 -9.60 0.66
C PRO A 63 -27.00 -9.35 -0.38
N PRO A 64 -26.74 -9.67 -1.66
CA PRO A 64 -27.67 -9.44 -2.77
C PRO A 64 -28.94 -10.30 -2.69
#